data_AF-A0A2D6U0D2-F1
#
_entry.id   AF-A0A2D6U0D2-F1
#
_cell.length_a   1.000
_cell.length_b   1.000
_cell.length_c   1.000
_cell.angle_alpha   90.00
_cell.angle_beta   90.00
_cell.angle_gamma   90.00
#
_symmetry.space_group_name_H-M   'P 1'
#
loop_
_entity.id
_entity.type
_entity.pdbx_description
1 polymer ?
#
loop_
_entity_poly.entity_id
_entity_poly.type
_entity_poly.pdbx_seq_one_letter_code
_entity_poly.pdbx_strand_id
1 'polypeptide(L)'
;MPRKNANQKKLIIKNNSITTDLKKTEKKVEKITSKLTKGIKIPFQDKRKLTIGQKTSDGLAKWAGSWTFILGFIAILILWIIVNTYYWSKYQSGQPFDPYPFILLNLVLSCLAALQAPVILMSQNRAAERDRLRAEYDYKVNRVAEKEIREMKKQLNRIERKFNKR
;
A
#
# COMPACT_ATOMS: atom_id res chain seq x y z
N MET A 1 64.19 -0.04 24.50
CA MET A 1 62.91 0.73 24.54
C MET A 1 61.71 -0.22 24.53
N PRO A 2 60.99 -0.48 25.65
CA PRO A 2 59.90 -1.48 25.70
C PRO A 2 58.49 -0.95 26.06
N ARG A 3 58.27 0.37 26.21
CA ARG A 3 56.99 0.93 26.71
C ARG A 3 55.83 0.96 25.70
N LYS A 4 56.06 0.86 24.37
CA LYS A 4 54.99 0.99 23.35
C LYS A 4 54.06 -0.24 23.25
N ASN A 5 54.52 -1.43 23.62
CA ASN A 5 53.79 -2.69 23.41
C ASN A 5 52.66 -2.91 24.45
N ALA A 6 52.85 -2.44 25.69
CA ALA A 6 51.87 -2.58 26.77
C ALA A 6 50.60 -1.71 26.56
N ASN A 7 50.76 -0.49 26.03
CA ASN A 7 49.64 0.41 25.77
C ASN A 7 48.79 -0.04 24.58
N GLN A 8 49.39 -0.61 23.53
CA GLN A 8 48.64 -1.19 22.40
C GLN A 8 47.82 -2.41 22.85
N LYS A 9 48.41 -3.32 23.64
CA LYS A 9 47.66 -4.46 24.21
C LYS A 9 46.49 -3.98 25.08
N LYS A 10 46.67 -2.94 25.90
CA LYS A 10 45.59 -2.36 26.72
C LYS A 10 44.46 -1.76 25.89
N LEU A 11 44.79 -1.10 24.77
CA LEU A 11 43.80 -0.52 23.85
C LEU A 11 42.99 -1.61 23.12
N ILE A 12 43.66 -2.69 22.70
CA ILE A 12 43.02 -3.82 22.01
C ILE A 12 42.07 -4.56 22.96
N ILE A 13 42.50 -4.81 24.20
CA ILE A 13 41.67 -5.47 25.22
C ILE A 13 40.45 -4.60 25.56
N LYS A 14 40.63 -3.28 25.71
CA LYS A 14 39.53 -2.34 25.99
C LYS A 14 38.54 -2.22 24.82
N ASN A 15 39.02 -2.21 23.58
CA ASN A 15 38.15 -2.21 22.39
C ASN A 15 37.37 -3.53 22.27
N ASN A 16 38.00 -4.66 22.60
CA ASN A 16 37.32 -5.96 22.56
C ASN A 16 36.27 -6.12 23.67
N SER A 17 36.47 -5.53 24.86
CA SER A 17 35.42 -5.48 25.89
C SER A 17 34.24 -4.59 25.47
N ILE A 18 34.51 -3.43 24.86
CA ILE A 18 33.45 -2.52 24.39
C ILE A 18 32.61 -3.15 23.27
N THR A 19 33.23 -3.87 22.33
CA THR A 19 32.49 -4.60 21.28
C THR A 19 31.66 -5.75 21.85
N THR A 20 32.12 -6.37 22.94
CA THR A 20 31.39 -7.44 23.64
C THR A 20 30.15 -6.87 24.37
N ASP A 21 30.28 -5.71 25.00
CA ASP A 21 29.17 -5.02 25.67
C ASP A 21 28.14 -4.45 24.67
N LEU A 22 28.60 -3.92 23.53
CA LEU A 22 27.73 -3.49 22.43
C LEU A 22 26.90 -4.67 21.89
N LYS A 23 27.54 -5.81 21.59
CA LYS A 23 26.83 -7.03 21.15
C LYS A 23 25.82 -7.55 22.20
N LYS A 24 26.14 -7.43 23.49
CA LYS A 24 25.23 -7.80 24.58
C LYS A 24 24.02 -6.87 24.66
N THR A 25 24.23 -5.59 24.37
CA THR A 25 23.18 -4.57 24.36
C THR A 25 22.28 -4.73 23.13
N GLU A 26 22.85 -4.99 21.94
CA GLU A 26 22.11 -5.30 20.72
C GLU A 26 21.21 -6.53 20.88
N LYS A 27 21.73 -7.63 21.43
CA LYS A 27 20.92 -8.84 21.72
C LYS A 27 19.78 -8.57 22.70
N LYS A 28 19.98 -7.65 23.65
CA LYS A 28 18.94 -7.27 24.61
C LYS A 28 17.87 -6.41 23.96
N VAL A 29 18.28 -5.46 23.11
CA VAL A 29 17.37 -4.65 22.29
C VAL A 29 16.56 -5.55 21.37
N GLU A 30 17.18 -6.48 20.65
CA GLU A 30 16.51 -7.45 19.78
C GLU A 30 15.47 -8.31 20.52
N LYS A 31 15.78 -8.73 21.76
CA LYS A 31 14.82 -9.43 22.64
C LYS A 31 13.64 -8.56 23.07
N ILE A 32 13.85 -7.27 23.29
CA ILE A 32 12.80 -6.32 23.66
C ILE A 32 11.94 -6.02 22.42
N THR A 33 12.58 -5.75 21.27
CA THR A 33 11.91 -5.51 20.00
C THR A 33 11.04 -6.70 19.63
N SER A 34 11.57 -7.93 19.65
CA SER A 34 10.81 -9.15 19.33
C SER A 34 9.66 -9.45 20.32
N LYS A 35 9.79 -9.08 21.60
CA LYS A 35 8.69 -9.16 22.56
C LYS A 35 7.60 -8.11 22.28
N LEU A 36 7.98 -6.89 21.92
CA LEU A 36 7.04 -5.84 21.52
C LEU A 36 6.35 -6.19 20.19
N THR A 37 7.07 -6.75 19.22
CA THR A 37 6.47 -7.21 17.94
C THR A 37 5.54 -8.40 18.13
N LYS A 38 5.80 -9.29 19.10
CA LYS A 38 4.88 -10.40 19.43
C LYS A 38 3.56 -9.92 20.05
N GLY A 39 3.57 -8.79 20.77
CA GLY A 39 2.35 -8.17 21.32
C GLY A 39 1.54 -7.42 20.26
N ILE A 40 2.21 -6.88 19.24
CA ILE A 40 1.60 -6.25 18.08
C ILE A 40 1.24 -7.35 17.07
N LYS A 41 0.11 -8.03 17.26
CA LYS A 41 -0.54 -8.73 16.15
C LYS A 41 -0.85 -7.68 15.09
N ILE A 42 -0.02 -7.56 14.05
CA ILE A 42 -0.33 -6.72 12.88
C ILE A 42 -1.57 -7.39 12.23
N PRO A 43 -2.79 -6.89 12.44
CA PRO A 43 -4.00 -7.61 12.05
C PRO A 43 -4.33 -7.41 10.57
N PHE A 44 -3.42 -6.80 9.79
CA PHE A 44 -3.68 -6.39 8.41
C PHE A 44 -3.80 -7.56 7.41
N GLN A 45 -3.70 -8.80 7.86
CA GLN A 45 -4.00 -9.92 6.98
C GLN A 45 -5.52 -10.11 6.95
N ASP A 46 -6.18 -9.30 6.12
CA ASP A 46 -7.57 -9.48 5.68
C ASP A 46 -7.67 -10.85 4.99
N LYS A 47 -7.78 -11.91 5.80
CA LYS A 47 -8.03 -13.29 5.36
C LYS A 47 -9.50 -13.46 5.01
N ARG A 48 -10.15 -12.45 4.42
CA ARG A 48 -11.41 -12.68 3.70
C ARG A 48 -11.04 -13.46 2.45
N LYS A 49 -11.54 -14.68 2.33
CA LYS A 49 -11.41 -15.51 1.12
C LYS A 49 -11.94 -14.67 -0.04
N LEU A 50 -11.04 -14.11 -0.86
CA LEU A 50 -11.46 -13.30 -1.99
C LEU A 50 -12.29 -14.17 -2.92
N THR A 51 -13.57 -13.85 -3.04
CA THR A 51 -14.46 -14.45 -4.05
C THR A 51 -13.85 -14.19 -5.43
N ILE A 52 -14.02 -15.12 -6.38
CA ILE A 52 -13.41 -15.03 -7.72
C ILE A 52 -13.71 -13.67 -8.39
N GLY A 53 -14.92 -13.13 -8.18
CA GLY A 53 -15.31 -11.80 -8.65
C GLY A 53 -14.57 -10.62 -8.00
N GLN A 54 -14.04 -10.77 -6.77
CA GLN A 54 -13.26 -9.72 -6.12
C GLN A 54 -11.85 -9.64 -6.70
N LYS A 55 -11.24 -10.79 -7.04
CA LYS A 55 -9.92 -10.85 -7.71
C LYS A 55 -9.96 -10.24 -9.12
N THR A 56 -11.01 -10.51 -9.89
CA THR A 56 -11.14 -9.95 -11.25
C THR A 56 -11.36 -8.45 -11.22
N SER A 57 -12.19 -7.93 -10.30
CA SER A 57 -12.43 -6.48 -10.20
C SER A 57 -11.21 -5.69 -9.72
N ASP A 58 -10.36 -6.23 -8.82
CA ASP A 58 -9.11 -5.55 -8.42
C ASP A 58 -8.07 -5.52 -9.56
N GLY A 59 -8.04 -6.56 -10.40
CA GLY A 59 -7.23 -6.59 -11.62
C GLY A 59 -7.74 -5.62 -12.69
N LEU A 60 -9.05 -5.60 -12.92
CA LEU A 60 -9.68 -4.74 -13.92
C LEU A 60 -9.57 -3.25 -13.54
N ALA A 61 -9.74 -2.89 -12.27
CA ALA A 61 -9.59 -1.50 -11.82
C ALA A 61 -8.15 -0.99 -11.97
N LYS A 62 -7.15 -1.83 -11.68
CA LYS A 62 -5.75 -1.48 -11.90
C LYS A 62 -5.38 -1.37 -13.38
N TRP A 63 -5.98 -2.22 -14.22
CA TRP A 63 -5.72 -2.22 -15.66
C TRP A 63 -6.43 -1.06 -16.39
N ALA A 64 -7.69 -0.80 -16.04
CA ALA A 64 -8.49 0.30 -16.61
C ALA A 64 -8.01 1.70 -16.17
N GLY A 65 -7.30 1.81 -15.04
CA GLY A 65 -6.72 3.06 -14.55
C GLY A 65 -5.36 3.44 -15.15
N SER A 66 -4.79 2.60 -16.03
CA SER A 66 -3.47 2.86 -16.63
C SER A 66 -3.59 3.82 -17.82
N TRP A 67 -2.69 4.82 -17.88
CA TRP A 67 -2.56 5.73 -19.02
C TRP A 67 -2.38 5.02 -20.36
N THR A 68 -1.75 3.85 -20.37
CA THR A 68 -1.56 3.02 -21.57
C THR A 68 -2.85 2.39 -22.08
N PHE A 69 -3.83 2.11 -21.21
CA PHE A 69 -5.13 1.57 -21.59
C PHE A 69 -5.96 2.63 -22.32
N ILE A 70 -6.00 3.86 -21.79
CA ILE A 70 -6.68 5.00 -22.44
C ILE A 70 -6.12 5.22 -23.84
N LEU A 71 -4.79 5.26 -23.99
CA LEU A 71 -4.14 5.47 -25.29
C LEU A 71 -4.41 4.33 -26.27
N GLY A 72 -4.41 3.07 -25.82
CA GLY A 72 -4.75 1.92 -26.65
C GLY A 72 -6.21 1.93 -27.10
N PHE A 73 -7.13 2.32 -26.22
CA PHE A 73 -8.56 2.43 -26.52
C PHE A 73 -8.82 3.53 -27.56
N ILE A 74 -8.18 4.69 -27.42
CA ILE A 74 -8.23 5.78 -28.40
C ILE A 74 -7.66 5.33 -29.75
N ALA A 75 -6.54 4.61 -29.76
CA ALA A 75 -5.94 4.08 -30.99
C ALA A 75 -6.88 3.10 -31.71
N ILE A 76 -7.57 2.23 -30.97
CA ILE A 76 -8.56 1.29 -31.52
C ILE A 76 -9.77 2.02 -32.11
N LEU A 77 -10.24 3.09 -31.47
CA LEU A 77 -11.33 3.91 -31.99
C LEU A 77 -10.92 4.60 -33.29
N ILE A 78 -9.73 5.19 -33.34
CA ILE A 78 -9.18 5.82 -34.55
C ILE A 78 -9.03 4.78 -35.65
N LEU A 79 -8.50 3.59 -35.34
CA LEU A 79 -8.38 2.49 -36.31
C LEU A 79 -9.74 2.07 -36.86
N TRP A 80 -10.77 1.95 -36.01
CA TRP A 80 -12.13 1.60 -36.42
C TRP A 80 -12.76 2.66 -37.32
N ILE A 81 -12.54 3.93 -37.03
CA ILE A 81 -12.96 5.04 -37.87
C ILE A 81 -12.27 4.95 -39.24
N ILE A 82 -10.95 4.75 -39.28
CA ILE A 82 -10.18 4.62 -40.54
C ILE A 82 -10.69 3.43 -41.36
N VAL A 83 -10.92 2.26 -40.75
CA VAL A 83 -11.44 1.08 -41.43
C VAL A 83 -12.83 1.37 -42.01
N ASN A 84 -13.74 1.98 -41.24
CA ASN A 84 -15.09 2.30 -41.75
C ASN A 84 -15.05 3.35 -42.87
N THR A 85 -14.25 4.41 -42.74
CA THR A 85 -14.11 5.44 -43.79
C THR A 85 -13.44 4.88 -45.05
N TYR A 86 -12.45 3.98 -44.90
CA TYR A 86 -11.80 3.33 -46.05
C TYR A 86 -12.74 2.35 -46.75
N TYR A 87 -13.53 1.55 -46.00
CA TYR A 87 -14.57 0.70 -46.58
C TYR A 87 -15.63 1.52 -47.31
N TRP A 88 -16.05 2.66 -46.74
CA TRP A 88 -16.98 3.59 -47.41
C TRP A 88 -16.40 4.15 -48.71
N SER A 89 -15.13 4.57 -48.71
CA SER A 89 -14.47 5.15 -49.88
C SER A 89 -14.12 4.14 -50.98
N LYS A 90 -13.92 2.86 -50.66
CA LYS A 90 -13.51 1.83 -51.64
C LYS A 90 -14.63 0.93 -52.16
N TYR A 91 -15.69 0.69 -51.37
CA TYR A 91 -16.79 -0.24 -51.68
C TYR A 91 -18.10 0.50 -52.04
N GLN A 92 -18.01 1.57 -52.83
CA GLN A 92 -19.11 2.46 -53.23
C GLN A 92 -20.12 1.84 -54.24
N SER A 93 -20.61 0.61 -54.01
CA SER A 93 -21.72 0.02 -54.80
C SER A 93 -22.68 -0.87 -53.99
N GLY A 94 -22.44 -1.08 -52.70
CA GLY A 94 -23.38 -1.79 -51.81
C GLY A 94 -23.69 -0.93 -50.59
N GLN A 95 -24.89 -1.07 -50.03
CA GLN A 95 -25.36 -0.28 -48.89
C GLN A 95 -24.29 -0.20 -47.78
N PRO A 96 -23.95 1.00 -47.28
CA PRO A 96 -22.94 1.16 -46.24
C PRO A 96 -23.37 0.38 -44.99
N PHE A 97 -22.47 -0.47 -44.50
CA PHE A 97 -22.68 -1.30 -43.31
C PHE A 97 -22.84 -0.43 -42.03
N ASP A 98 -22.27 0.78 -42.00
CA ASP A 98 -22.48 1.78 -40.94
C ASP A 98 -22.36 3.22 -41.51
N PRO A 99 -23.47 3.87 -41.92
CA PRO A 99 -23.47 5.24 -42.43
C PRO A 99 -23.11 6.25 -41.33
N TYR A 100 -22.53 7.38 -41.71
CA TYR A 100 -22.31 8.51 -40.79
C TYR A 100 -23.67 8.93 -40.18
N PRO A 101 -23.84 8.94 -38.84
CA PRO A 101 -22.84 9.14 -37.78
C PRO A 101 -22.50 7.88 -36.94
N PHE A 102 -22.11 6.77 -37.58
CA PHE A 102 -21.61 5.53 -36.97
C PHE A 102 -22.48 5.01 -35.82
N ILE A 103 -23.69 4.56 -36.14
CA ILE A 103 -24.71 4.21 -35.13
C ILE A 103 -24.25 3.07 -34.21
N LEU A 104 -23.48 2.12 -34.75
CA LEU A 104 -22.99 0.96 -33.98
C LEU A 104 -21.90 1.37 -33.00
N LEU A 105 -20.97 2.24 -33.43
CA LEU A 105 -19.91 2.75 -32.56
C LEU A 105 -20.48 3.61 -31.43
N ASN A 106 -21.49 4.43 -31.75
CA ASN A 106 -22.16 5.27 -30.76
C ASN A 106 -22.96 4.44 -29.74
N LEU A 107 -23.62 3.36 -30.19
CA LEU A 107 -24.30 2.41 -29.30
C LEU A 107 -23.32 1.73 -28.33
N VAL A 108 -22.20 1.21 -28.86
CA VAL A 108 -21.19 0.52 -28.04
C VAL A 108 -20.56 1.48 -27.03
N LEU A 109 -20.19 2.70 -27.44
CA LEU A 109 -19.64 3.71 -26.53
C LEU A 109 -20.62 4.12 -25.43
N SER A 110 -21.90 4.30 -25.78
CA SER A 110 -22.95 4.65 -24.82
C SER A 110 -23.15 3.54 -23.78
N CYS A 111 -23.14 2.27 -24.22
CA CYS A 111 -23.20 1.11 -23.34
C CYS A 111 -21.95 1.03 -22.43
N LEU A 112 -20.76 1.27 -22.99
CA LEU A 112 -19.50 1.27 -22.24
C LEU A 112 -19.50 2.34 -21.14
N ALA A 113 -19.94 3.55 -21.47
CA ALA A 113 -20.05 4.67 -20.54
C ALA A 113 -21.06 4.39 -19.42
N ALA A 114 -22.22 3.78 -19.76
CA ALA A 114 -23.22 3.38 -18.78
C ALA A 114 -22.70 2.34 -17.77
N LEU A 115 -21.87 1.39 -18.22
CA LEU A 115 -21.23 0.39 -17.36
C LEU A 115 -20.05 0.94 -16.55
N GLN A 116 -19.50 2.09 -16.94
CA GLN A 116 -18.32 2.67 -16.31
C GLN A 116 -18.61 3.17 -14.90
N ALA A 117 -19.72 3.88 -14.69
CA ALA A 117 -20.07 4.46 -13.39
C ALA A 117 -20.30 3.42 -12.28
N PRO A 118 -21.04 2.31 -12.51
CA PRO A 118 -21.19 1.24 -11.52
C PRO A 118 -19.88 0.51 -11.21
N VAL A 119 -19.02 0.25 -12.21
CA VAL A 119 -17.72 -0.39 -11.99
C VAL A 119 -16.81 0.49 -11.14
N ILE A 120 -16.76 1.79 -11.45
CA ILE A 120 -16.05 2.78 -10.65
C ILE A 120 -16.63 2.82 -9.24
N LEU A 121 -17.95 2.90 -9.09
CA LEU A 121 -18.62 2.95 -7.78
C LEU A 121 -18.37 1.69 -6.94
N MET A 122 -18.37 0.50 -7.55
CA MET A 122 -18.02 -0.75 -6.86
C MET A 122 -16.56 -0.76 -6.41
N SER A 123 -15.63 -0.25 -7.23
CA SER A 123 -14.22 -0.12 -6.85
C SER A 123 -14.02 0.88 -5.72
N GLN A 124 -14.75 2.00 -5.74
CA GLN A 124 -14.74 3.03 -4.70
C GLN A 124 -15.33 2.52 -3.39
N ASN A 125 -16.48 1.83 -3.43
CA ASN A 125 -17.12 1.25 -2.25
C ASN A 125 -16.16 0.28 -1.52
N ARG A 126 -15.41 -0.53 -2.28
CA ARG A 126 -14.39 -1.42 -1.71
C ARG A 126 -13.19 -0.67 -1.13
N ALA A 127 -12.75 0.40 -1.78
CA ALA A 127 -11.69 1.25 -1.24
C ALA A 127 -12.12 1.90 0.09
N ALA A 128 -13.32 2.47 0.13
CA ALA A 128 -13.91 3.09 1.32
C ALA A 128 -14.07 2.10 2.49
N GLU A 129 -14.47 0.85 2.21
CA GLU A 129 -14.58 -0.18 3.25
C GLU A 129 -13.21 -0.53 3.87
N ARG A 130 -12.16 -0.66 3.04
CA ARG A 130 -10.79 -0.88 3.53
C ARG A 130 -10.29 0.32 4.34
N ASP A 131 -10.56 1.54 3.87
CA ASP A 131 -10.14 2.76 4.56
C ASP A 131 -10.85 2.91 5.91
N ARG A 132 -12.15 2.57 5.98
CA ARG A 132 -12.90 2.53 7.25
C ARG A 132 -12.30 1.54 8.24
N LEU A 133 -11.99 0.33 7.79
CA LEU A 133 -11.35 -0.69 8.63
C LEU A 133 -9.98 -0.20 9.13
N ARG A 134 -9.18 0.40 8.25
CA ARG A 134 -7.88 0.96 8.61
C ARG A 134 -8.01 2.05 9.67
N ALA A 135 -8.96 2.97 9.52
CA ALA A 135 -9.23 4.00 10.50
C ALA A 135 -9.65 3.44 11.86
N GLU A 136 -10.48 2.39 11.90
CA GLU A 136 -10.87 1.73 13.15
C GLU A 136 -9.67 1.07 13.86
N TYR A 137 -8.75 0.47 13.10
CA TYR A 137 -7.52 -0.10 13.64
C TYR A 137 -6.59 0.98 14.19
N ASP A 138 -6.36 2.06 13.43
CA ASP A 138 -5.52 3.18 13.87
C ASP A 138 -6.08 3.81 15.15
N TYR A 139 -7.40 3.93 15.26
CA TYR A 139 -8.06 4.37 16.49
C TYR A 139 -7.75 3.45 17.68
N LYS A 140 -7.86 2.12 17.51
CA LYS A 140 -7.56 1.15 18.57
C LYS A 140 -6.09 1.21 19.01
N VAL A 141 -5.17 1.32 18.05
CA VAL A 141 -3.72 1.44 18.34
C VAL A 141 -3.44 2.73 19.10
N ASN A 142 -3.99 3.86 18.67
CA ASN A 142 -3.83 5.14 19.35
C ASN A 142 -4.35 5.10 20.79
N ARG A 143 -5.48 4.42 21.04
CA ARG A 143 -6.03 4.24 22.40
C ARG A 143 -5.12 3.40 23.29
N VAL A 144 -4.46 2.38 22.74
CA VAL A 144 -3.48 1.58 23.49
C VAL A 144 -2.24 2.42 23.79
N ALA A 145 -1.71 3.13 22.80
CA ALA A 145 -0.56 4.03 22.97
C ALA A 145 -0.84 5.12 24.02
N GLU A 146 -2.05 5.71 24.01
CA GLU A 146 -2.48 6.70 25.01
C GLU A 146 -2.42 6.13 26.44
N LYS A 147 -2.89 4.89 26.63
CA LYS A 147 -2.82 4.20 27.93
C LYS A 147 -1.38 3.94 28.35
N GLU A 148 -0.53 3.45 27.45
CA GLU A 148 0.88 3.18 27.76
C GLU A 148 1.64 4.46 28.13
N ILE A 149 1.44 5.56 27.39
CA ILE A 149 2.01 6.88 27.71
C ILE A 149 1.55 7.35 29.09
N ARG A 150 0.25 7.17 29.40
CA ARG A 150 -0.30 7.53 30.71
C ARG A 150 0.34 6.74 31.85
N GLU A 151 0.57 5.44 31.66
CA GLU A 151 1.27 4.61 32.64
C GLU A 151 2.75 4.99 32.78
N MET A 152 3.47 5.25 31.68
CA MET A 152 4.84 5.76 31.72
C MET A 152 4.92 7.09 32.48
N LYS A 153 3.98 8.02 32.25
CA LYS A 153 3.89 9.29 32.99
C LYS A 153 3.69 9.08 34.49
N LYS A 154 2.83 8.13 34.89
CA LYS A 154 2.66 7.77 36.31
C LYS A 154 3.95 7.23 36.92
N GLN A 155 4.66 6.36 36.21
CA GLN A 155 5.93 5.82 36.66
C GLN A 155 7.00 6.90 36.80
N LEU A 156 7.10 7.82 35.84
CA LEU A 156 8.02 8.96 35.88
C LEU A 156 7.74 9.86 37.10
N ASN A 157 6.49 10.28 37.29
CA ASN A 157 6.07 11.10 38.44
C ASN A 157 6.33 10.38 39.78
N ARG A 158 6.28 9.05 39.80
CA ARG A 158 6.60 8.25 40.99
C ARG A 158 8.10 8.26 41.29
N ILE A 159 8.94 8.21 40.26
CA ILE A 159 10.40 8.30 40.39
C ILE A 159 10.80 9.70 40.86
N GLU A 160 10.26 10.74 40.24
CA GLU A 160 10.50 12.15 40.61
C GLU A 160 10.18 12.41 42.09
N ARG A 161 9.01 11.94 42.56
CA ARG A 161 8.63 12.04 43.98
C ARG A 161 9.57 11.30 44.93
N LYS A 162 10.21 10.21 44.50
CA LYS A 162 11.21 9.51 45.32
C LYS A 162 12.53 10.27 45.36
N PHE A 163 12.90 10.93 44.27
CA PHE A 163 14.13 11.72 44.19
C PHE A 163 14.03 13.00 45.02
N ASN A 164 12.89 13.71 44.96
CA ASN A 164 12.64 14.95 45.70
C ASN A 164 12.40 14.75 47.22
N LYS A 165 12.48 13.51 47.73
CA LYS A 165 12.36 13.16 49.15
C LYS A 165 13.70 12.82 49.82
N ARG A 166 14.81 12.86 49.07
CA ARG A 166 16.17 12.76 49.58
C ARG A 166 16.84 14.12 49.51
#